data_AF-A0A0M4EJC4-F1
#
_entry.id   AF-A0A0M4EJC4-F1
#
_cell.length_a   1.000
_cell.length_b   1.000
_cell.length_c   1.000
_cell.angle_alpha   90.00
_cell.angle_beta   90.00
_cell.angle_gamma   90.00
#
_symmetry.space_group_name_H-M   'P 1'
#
loop_
_entity.id
_entity.type
_entity.pdbx_description
1 polymer ?
#
loop_
_entity_poly.entity_id
_entity_poly.type
_entity_poly.pdbx_seq_one_letter_code
_entity_poly.pdbx_strand_id
1 'polypeptide(L)'
;MDSRIGLDYIVENRDYIAKLGTALDTQNETVKKQVFELLAALCSHSSDGYARAIETLDFYKNLKEQRYRFKIVINELEQTCAAESPPHKYQATLLSFINCVIIAQPNLQERIRIRNELIGLKLMPLLNNLRNSYC
;
A
#
# COMPACT_ATOMS: atom_id res chain seq x y z
N MET A 1 21.78 -9.73 -3.92
CA MET A 1 21.54 -9.14 -2.59
C MET A 1 20.45 -9.95 -1.93
N ASP A 2 20.71 -10.50 -0.75
CA ASP A 2 19.67 -11.21 0.01
C ASP A 2 18.61 -10.18 0.41
N SER A 3 17.38 -10.35 -0.10
CA SER A 3 16.29 -9.40 0.12
C SER A 3 15.98 -9.22 1.60
N ARG A 4 16.27 -10.24 2.42
CA ARG A 4 16.07 -10.17 3.89
C ARG A 4 16.97 -9.12 4.53
N ILE A 5 18.26 -9.09 4.17
CA ILE A 5 19.23 -8.10 4.69
C ILE A 5 18.79 -6.67 4.34
N GLY A 6 18.26 -6.46 3.14
CA GLY A 6 17.77 -5.15 2.71
C GLY A 6 16.52 -4.70 3.48
N LEU A 7 15.59 -5.62 3.75
CA LEU A 7 14.38 -5.32 4.52
C LEU A 7 14.70 -5.09 6.00
N ASP A 8 15.58 -5.89 6.60
CA ASP A 8 16.05 -5.70 7.98
C ASP A 8 16.67 -4.32 8.17
N TYR A 9 17.52 -3.89 7.23
CA TYR A 9 18.10 -2.55 7.26
C TYR A 9 17.03 -1.45 7.23
N ILE A 10 15.99 -1.57 6.39
CA ILE A 10 14.90 -0.59 6.35
C ILE A 10 14.11 -0.58 7.67
N VAL A 11 13.90 -1.74 8.28
CA VAL A 11 13.19 -1.87 9.56
C VAL A 11 13.95 -1.15 10.69
N GLU A 12 15.28 -1.29 10.71
CA GLU A 12 16.16 -0.67 11.70
C GLU A 12 16.31 0.85 11.50
N ASN A 13 16.14 1.36 10.28
CA ASN A 13 16.37 2.76 9.94
C ASN A 13 15.05 3.53 9.74
N ARG A 14 14.56 4.18 10.81
CA ARG A 14 13.27 4.91 10.80
C ARG A 14 13.18 6.02 9.75
N ASP A 15 14.30 6.60 9.32
CA ASP A 15 14.36 7.66 8.29
C ASP A 15 13.73 7.24 6.96
N TYR A 16 13.65 5.93 6.68
CA TYR A 16 13.00 5.41 5.50
C TYR A 16 11.49 5.69 5.47
N ILE A 17 10.84 5.92 6.61
CA ILE A 17 9.43 6.33 6.66
C ILE A 17 9.24 7.62 5.87
N ALA A 18 10.03 8.64 6.18
CA ALA A 18 9.93 9.94 5.51
C ALA A 18 10.37 9.83 4.05
N LYS A 19 11.46 9.10 3.76
CA LYS A 19 11.96 8.92 2.38
C LYS A 19 10.93 8.23 1.47
N LEU A 20 10.39 7.10 1.90
CA LEU A 20 9.38 6.35 1.15
C LEU A 20 8.06 7.10 1.09
N GLY A 21 7.67 7.76 2.18
CA GLY A 21 6.49 8.62 2.23
C GLY A 21 6.58 9.76 1.22
N THR A 22 7.68 10.53 1.20
CA THR A 22 7.88 11.58 0.20
C THR A 22 7.98 11.04 -1.22
N ALA A 23 8.60 9.86 -1.42
CA ALA A 23 8.68 9.23 -2.75
C ALA A 23 7.31 8.89 -3.35
N LEU A 24 6.28 8.69 -2.51
CA LEU A 24 4.90 8.48 -2.98
C LEU A 24 4.25 9.74 -3.57
N ASP A 25 4.78 10.94 -3.30
CA ASP A 25 4.23 12.21 -3.82
C ASP A 25 4.69 12.56 -5.24
N THR A 26 5.43 11.67 -5.90
CA THR A 26 5.81 11.81 -7.30
C THR A 26 4.63 11.60 -8.25
N GLN A 27 4.71 12.08 -9.49
CA GLN A 27 3.77 11.71 -10.55
C GLN A 27 4.20 10.44 -11.30
N ASN A 28 5.39 9.92 -11.04
CA ASN A 28 5.92 8.73 -11.72
C ASN A 28 5.34 7.44 -11.14
N GLU A 29 4.42 6.80 -11.88
CA GLU A 29 3.79 5.54 -11.50
C GLU A 29 4.79 4.41 -11.23
N THR A 30 5.92 4.37 -11.94
CA THR A 30 6.94 3.32 -11.73
C THR A 30 7.58 3.44 -10.35
N VAL A 31 7.84 4.67 -9.91
CA VAL A 31 8.39 4.92 -8.57
C VAL A 31 7.37 4.53 -7.50
N LYS A 32 6.11 4.96 -7.64
CA LYS A 32 5.07 4.58 -6.68
C LYS A 32 4.86 3.08 -6.62
N LYS A 33 4.84 2.41 -7.77
CA LYS A 33 4.78 0.94 -7.86
C LYS A 33 5.91 0.29 -7.07
N GLN A 34 7.15 0.70 -7.27
CA GLN A 34 8.30 0.16 -6.55
C GLN A 34 8.20 0.40 -5.04
N VAL A 35 7.72 1.57 -4.62
CA VAL A 35 7.48 1.85 -3.20
C VAL A 35 6.42 0.90 -2.64
N PHE A 36 5.28 0.71 -3.31
CA PHE A 36 4.26 -0.22 -2.85
C PHE A 36 4.72 -1.70 -2.85
N GLU A 37 5.55 -2.11 -3.81
CA GLU A 37 6.19 -3.44 -3.79
C GLU A 37 7.06 -3.62 -2.55
N LEU A 38 7.83 -2.60 -2.19
CA LEU A 38 8.66 -2.60 -1.00
C LEU A 38 7.83 -2.61 0.29
N LEU A 39 6.77 -1.80 0.36
CA LEU A 39 5.87 -1.79 1.51
C LEU A 39 5.14 -3.13 1.69
N ALA A 40 4.74 -3.78 0.60
CA ALA A 40 4.14 -5.13 0.65
C ALA A 40 5.13 -6.19 1.15
N ALA A 41 6.40 -6.10 0.71
CA ALA A 41 7.47 -6.95 1.20
C ALA A 41 7.71 -6.75 2.71
N LEU A 42 7.76 -5.49 3.18
CA LEU A 42 7.90 -5.18 4.61
C LEU A 42 6.75 -5.74 5.44
N CYS A 43 5.50 -5.61 4.99
CA CYS A 43 4.34 -6.18 5.68
C CYS A 43 4.43 -7.71 5.82
N SER A 44 5.00 -8.39 4.83
CA SER A 44 5.10 -9.86 4.81
C SER A 44 6.35 -10.39 5.53
N HIS A 45 7.32 -9.52 5.80
CA HIS A 45 8.62 -9.87 6.38
C HIS A 45 8.58 -10.04 7.90
N SER A 46 8.04 -9.05 8.61
CA SER A 46 7.97 -9.07 10.08
C SER A 46 6.91 -8.11 10.63
N SER A 47 6.60 -8.22 11.93
CA SER A 47 5.72 -7.26 12.62
C SER A 47 6.24 -5.84 12.57
N ASP A 48 7.57 -5.68 12.68
CA ASP A 48 8.22 -4.37 12.63
C ASP A 48 8.23 -3.81 11.22
N GLY A 49 8.42 -4.67 10.19
CA GLY A 49 8.24 -4.30 8.79
C GLY A 49 6.81 -3.82 8.50
N TYR A 50 5.81 -4.54 9.00
CA TYR A 50 4.42 -4.10 8.94
C TYR A 50 4.23 -2.73 9.61
N ALA A 51 4.76 -2.52 10.82
CA ALA A 51 4.67 -1.26 11.53
C ALA A 51 5.28 -0.11 10.71
N ARG A 52 6.46 -0.32 10.12
CA ARG A 52 7.13 0.67 9.25
C ARG A 52 6.30 1.03 8.02
N ALA A 53 5.64 0.05 7.41
CA ALA A 53 4.78 0.30 6.27
C ALA A 53 3.56 1.16 6.66
N ILE A 54 2.92 0.88 7.80
CA ILE A 54 1.81 1.69 8.32
C ILE A 54 2.26 3.10 8.69
N GLU A 55 3.40 3.23 9.39
CA GLU A 55 3.98 4.54 9.74
C GLU A 55 4.30 5.37 8.48
N THR A 56 4.75 4.73 7.39
CA THR A 56 4.98 5.38 6.09
C THR A 56 3.69 5.94 5.49
N LEU A 57 2.60 5.17 5.53
CA LEU A 57 1.29 5.64 5.08
C LEU A 57 0.74 6.77 5.98
N ASP A 58 0.96 6.69 7.30
CA ASP A 58 0.55 7.75 8.23
C ASP A 58 1.37 9.04 8.03
N PHE A 59 2.67 8.93 7.72
CA PHE A 59 3.49 10.06 7.31
C PHE A 59 2.94 10.71 6.04
N TYR A 60 2.69 9.91 4.99
CA TYR A 60 2.12 10.44 3.73
C TYR A 60 0.75 11.07 3.93
N LYS A 61 -0.11 10.44 4.74
CA LYS A 61 -1.41 11.00 5.13
C LYS A 61 -1.26 12.40 5.70
N ASN A 62 -0.34 12.61 6.64
CA ASN A 62 -0.09 13.92 7.23
C ASN A 62 0.49 14.90 6.21
N LEU A 63 1.44 14.45 5.38
CA LEU A 63 2.04 15.25 4.31
C LEU A 63 0.99 15.79 3.30
N LYS A 64 -0.04 14.98 3.01
CA LYS A 64 -1.13 15.34 2.08
C LYS A 64 -2.39 15.85 2.78
N GLU A 65 -2.33 16.08 4.10
CA GLU A 65 -3.47 16.51 4.93
C GLU A 65 -4.72 15.61 4.75
N GLN A 66 -4.51 14.32 4.57
CA GLN A 66 -5.58 13.34 4.39
C GLN A 66 -6.12 12.87 5.74
N ARG A 67 -7.40 12.48 5.75
CA ARG A 67 -8.04 11.96 6.96
C ARG A 67 -7.64 10.51 7.28
N TYR A 68 -7.36 9.69 6.26
CA TYR A 68 -7.19 8.25 6.40
C TYR A 68 -5.89 7.77 5.75
N ARG A 69 -5.12 6.93 6.46
CA ARG A 69 -3.80 6.43 6.01
C ARG A 69 -3.86 5.58 4.74
N PHE A 70 -4.93 4.81 4.57
CA PHE A 70 -5.12 3.99 3.37
C PHE A 70 -5.72 4.78 2.19
N LYS A 71 -5.99 6.09 2.33
CA LYS A 71 -6.59 6.88 1.25
C LYS A 71 -5.66 6.94 0.02
N ILE A 72 -4.34 6.96 0.21
CA ILE A 72 -3.38 6.93 -0.90
C ILE A 72 -3.57 5.69 -1.79
N VAL A 73 -3.54 4.48 -1.23
CA VAL A 73 -3.63 3.25 -2.04
C VAL A 73 -4.97 3.16 -2.79
N ILE A 74 -6.04 3.66 -2.18
CA ILE A 74 -7.35 3.74 -2.82
C ILE A 74 -7.36 4.75 -3.97
N ASN A 75 -6.79 5.94 -3.76
CA ASN A 75 -6.70 6.97 -4.80
C ASN A 75 -5.87 6.48 -6.00
N GLU A 76 -4.74 5.82 -5.73
CA GLU A 76 -3.92 5.24 -6.79
C GLU A 76 -4.69 4.16 -7.55
N LEU A 77 -5.38 3.26 -6.84
CA LEU A 77 -6.19 2.22 -7.49
C LEU A 77 -7.31 2.83 -8.35
N GLU A 78 -8.01 3.83 -7.83
CA GLU A 78 -9.04 4.57 -8.56
C GLU A 78 -8.48 5.24 -9.83
N GLN A 79 -7.33 5.91 -9.74
CA GLN A 79 -6.67 6.54 -10.88
C GLN A 79 -6.29 5.51 -11.95
N THR A 80 -5.71 4.37 -11.56
CA THR A 80 -5.36 3.32 -12.52
C THR A 80 -6.57 2.70 -13.21
N CYS A 81 -7.73 2.62 -12.53
CA CYS A 81 -8.97 2.14 -13.12
C CYS A 81 -9.60 3.13 -14.10
N ALA A 82 -9.34 4.43 -13.93
CA ALA A 82 -9.87 5.50 -14.78
C ALA A 82 -9.00 5.80 -16.01
N ALA A 83 -7.78 5.27 -16.08
CA ALA A 83 -6.87 5.49 -17.19
C ALA A 83 -7.37 4.84 -18.49
N GLU A 84 -7.16 5.49 -19.63
CA GLU A 84 -7.51 4.96 -20.97
C GLU A 84 -6.83 3.62 -21.26
N SER A 85 -5.59 3.46 -20.77
CA SER A 85 -4.83 2.22 -20.82
C SER A 85 -4.38 1.84 -19.40
N PRO A 86 -5.18 1.01 -18.69
CA PRO A 86 -4.90 0.68 -17.29
C PRO A 86 -3.56 -0.05 -17.11
N PRO A 87 -2.67 0.41 -16.19
CA PRO A 87 -1.39 -0.24 -15.93
C PRO A 87 -1.59 -1.49 -15.05
N HIS A 88 -1.90 -2.63 -15.68
CA HIS A 88 -2.24 -3.89 -15.00
C HIS A 88 -1.24 -4.33 -13.91
N LYS A 89 0.07 -4.13 -14.17
CA LYS A 89 1.12 -4.46 -13.20
C LYS A 89 1.04 -3.59 -11.94
N TYR A 90 0.72 -2.31 -12.08
CA TYR A 90 0.60 -1.41 -10.94
C TYR A 90 -0.67 -1.72 -10.13
N GLN A 91 -1.79 -2.00 -10.80
CA GLN A 91 -3.01 -2.49 -10.14
C GLN A 91 -2.76 -3.77 -9.32
N ALA A 92 -2.06 -4.75 -9.90
CA ALA A 92 -1.68 -5.97 -9.18
C ALA A 92 -0.81 -5.67 -7.95
N THR A 93 0.16 -4.75 -8.06
CA THR A 93 0.97 -4.30 -6.93
C THR A 93 0.11 -3.68 -5.82
N LEU A 94 -0.82 -2.78 -6.15
CA LEU A 94 -1.69 -2.11 -5.18
C LEU A 94 -2.61 -3.12 -4.45
N LEU A 95 -3.20 -4.07 -5.19
CA LEU A 95 -4.01 -5.15 -4.61
C LEU A 95 -3.16 -6.09 -3.74
N SER A 96 -1.95 -6.41 -4.18
CA SER A 96 -1.01 -7.22 -3.40
C SER A 96 -0.65 -6.52 -2.10
N PHE A 97 -0.39 -5.22 -2.12
CA PHE A 97 -0.14 -4.44 -0.91
C PHE A 97 -1.33 -4.47 0.06
N ILE A 98 -2.55 -4.24 -0.45
CA ILE A 98 -3.78 -4.34 0.36
C ILE A 98 -3.89 -5.72 1.02
N ASN A 99 -3.65 -6.80 0.26
CA ASN A 99 -3.68 -8.15 0.78
C ASN A 99 -2.61 -8.39 1.85
N CYS A 100 -1.37 -7.94 1.61
CA CYS A 100 -0.27 -8.04 2.58
C CYS A 100 -0.60 -7.34 3.89
N VAL A 101 -1.15 -6.12 3.84
CA VAL A 101 -1.55 -5.36 5.05
C VAL A 101 -2.61 -6.12 5.85
N ILE A 102 -3.62 -6.67 5.20
CA ILE A 102 -4.68 -7.41 5.88
C ILE A 102 -4.13 -8.72 6.47
N ILE A 103 -3.40 -9.50 5.68
CA ILE A 103 -2.95 -10.85 6.09
C ILE A 103 -1.86 -10.80 7.15
N ALA A 104 -1.02 -9.76 7.15
CA ALA A 104 0.05 -9.57 8.13
C ALA A 104 -0.45 -9.46 9.58
N GLN A 105 -1.73 -9.13 9.80
CA GLN A 105 -2.31 -9.10 11.13
C GLN A 105 -2.68 -10.52 11.62
N PRO A 106 -2.07 -11.01 12.73
CA PRO A 106 -2.35 -12.35 13.25
C PRO A 106 -3.74 -12.44 13.88
N ASN A 107 -4.24 -11.34 14.45
CA ASN A 107 -5.55 -11.29 15.09
C ASN A 107 -6.68 -11.10 14.07
N LEU A 108 -7.71 -11.97 14.14
CA LEU A 108 -8.87 -11.91 13.24
C LEU A 108 -9.65 -10.58 13.34
N GLN A 109 -9.83 -10.04 14.54
CA GLN A 109 -10.55 -8.78 14.74
C GLN A 109 -9.81 -7.61 14.10
N GLU A 110 -8.48 -7.57 14.19
CA GLU A 110 -7.69 -6.55 13.50
C GLU A 110 -7.77 -6.69 11.97
N ARG A 111 -7.77 -7.92 11.44
CA ARG A 111 -8.02 -8.16 10.00
C ARG A 111 -9.38 -7.65 9.56
N ILE A 112 -10.42 -7.87 10.36
CA ILE A 112 -11.78 -7.37 10.09
C ILE A 112 -11.80 -5.84 10.14
N ARG A 113 -11.16 -5.24 11.15
CA ARG A 113 -11.07 -3.79 11.32
C ARG A 113 -10.41 -3.10 10.12
N ILE A 114 -9.25 -3.59 9.68
CA ILE A 114 -8.53 -3.03 8.52
C ILE A 114 -9.37 -3.17 7.24
N ARG A 115 -10.00 -4.35 7.05
CA ARG A 115 -10.87 -4.57 5.89
C ARG A 115 -12.05 -3.59 5.89
N ASN A 116 -12.67 -3.36 7.05
CA ASN A 116 -13.75 -2.40 7.19
C ASN A 116 -13.29 -0.95 6.95
N GLU A 117 -12.07 -0.59 7.35
CA GLU A 117 -11.44 0.70 7.03
C GLU A 117 -11.34 0.89 5.50
N LEU A 118 -10.81 -0.11 4.78
CA LEU A 118 -10.70 -0.09 3.32
C LEU A 118 -12.07 -0.10 2.61
N ILE A 119 -13.03 -0.86 3.11
CA ILE A 119 -14.42 -0.85 2.59
C ILE A 119 -15.04 0.54 2.79
N GLY A 120 -14.83 1.16 3.95
CA GLY A 120 -15.26 2.54 4.23
C GLY A 120 -14.67 3.56 3.26
N LEU A 121 -13.48 3.29 2.72
CA LEU A 121 -12.82 4.06 1.67
C LEU A 121 -13.25 3.68 0.25
N LYS A 122 -14.32 2.90 0.07
CA LYS A 122 -14.88 2.51 -1.24
C LYS A 122 -14.02 1.54 -2.05
N LEU A 123 -13.29 0.64 -1.38
CA LEU A 123 -12.57 -0.44 -2.07
C LEU A 123 -13.50 -1.38 -2.87
N MET A 124 -14.69 -1.69 -2.36
CA MET A 124 -15.60 -2.68 -2.98
C MET A 124 -16.03 -2.32 -4.42
N PRO A 125 -16.49 -1.09 -4.73
CA PRO A 125 -16.73 -0.66 -6.10
C PRO A 125 -15.52 -0.83 -7.03
N LEU A 126 -14.30 -0.49 -6.57
CA LEU A 126 -13.09 -0.62 -7.37
C LEU A 126 -12.78 -2.08 -7.72
N LEU A 127 -12.94 -3.00 -6.75
CA LEU A 127 -12.77 -4.44 -6.98
C LEU A 127 -13.80 -4.99 -7.98
N ASN A 128 -15.04 -4.53 -7.92
CA ASN A 128 -16.08 -4.93 -8.87
C ASN A 128 -15.75 -4.45 -10.29
N ASN A 129 -15.27 -3.21 -10.43
CA ASN A 129 -14.85 -2.68 -11.74
C ASN A 129 -13.71 -3.51 -12.32
N LEU A 130 -12.66 -3.77 -11.53
CA LEU A 130 -11.53 -4.60 -11.95
C LEU A 130 -12.00 -5.99 -12.38
N ARG A 131 -12.88 -6.64 -11.61
CA ARG A 131 -13.41 -7.96 -11.98
C ARG A 131 -14.10 -7.94 -13.36
N ASN A 132 -14.93 -6.94 -13.62
CA ASN A 132 -15.65 -6.80 -14.90
C ASN A 132 -14.73 -6.41 -16.07
N SER A 133 -13.56 -5.83 -15.80
CA SER A 133 -12.58 -5.50 -16.83
C SER A 133 -11.73 -6.69 -17.29
N TYR A 134 -11.72 -7.79 -16.53
CA TYR A 134 -10.87 -8.97 -16.79
C TYR A 134 -11.65 -10.29 -16.92
N CYS A 135 -12.97 -10.28 -16.80
CA CYS A 135 -13.87 -11.43 -16.98
C CYS A 135 -14.83 -11.13 -18.12
#